data_AF-H9FEY3-F1
#
_entry.id   AF-H9FEY3-F1
#
_cell.length_a   1.000
_cell.length_b   1.000
_cell.length_c   1.000
_cell.angle_alpha   90.00
_cell.angle_beta   90.00
_cell.angle_gamma   90.00
#
_symmetry.space_group_name_H-M   'P 1'
#
loop_
_entity.id
_entity.type
_entity.pdbx_description
1 polymer ?
#
loop_
_entity_poly.entity_id
_entity_poly.type
_entity_poly.pdbx_seq_one_letter_code
_entity_poly.pdbx_strand_id
1 'polypeptide(L)'
;PPRVNYSLLADICNLWRNYADIQDSWQSVLSILNWFVKHQDILQPVAGPGHWNDPDMLLIGNFGLSLEQSRAQMALWTVLAA
;
A
#
# COMPACT_ATOMS: atom_id res chain seq x y z
N PRO A 1 10.55 1.36 7.84
CA PRO A 1 11.41 0.92 6.71
C PRO A 1 12.90 1.35 6.71
N PRO A 2 13.58 1.78 7.81
CA PRO A 2 15.01 2.10 7.72
C PRO A 2 15.95 0.86 7.75
N ARG A 3 15.40 -0.37 7.84
CA ARG A 3 16.19 -1.62 7.98
C ARG A 3 15.94 -2.65 6.87
N VAL A 4 15.21 -2.30 5.82
CA VAL A 4 14.88 -3.22 4.70
C VAL A 4 15.72 -2.83 3.47
N ASN A 5 16.31 -3.82 2.81
CA ASN A 5 17.05 -3.61 1.55
C ASN A 5 16.08 -3.76 0.36
N TYR A 6 15.54 -2.63 -0.12
CA TYR A 6 14.60 -2.63 -1.24
C TYR A 6 15.24 -2.95 -2.60
N SER A 7 16.54 -2.70 -2.78
CA SER A 7 17.24 -3.12 -4.00
C SER A 7 17.26 -4.64 -4.13
N LEU A 8 17.52 -5.35 -3.02
CA LEU A 8 17.44 -6.81 -3.02
C LEU A 8 16.02 -7.31 -3.30
N LEU A 9 14.99 -6.66 -2.73
CA LEU A 9 13.60 -7.06 -2.96
C LEU A 9 13.19 -6.87 -4.44
N ALA A 10 13.60 -5.77 -5.06
CA ALA A 10 13.34 -5.50 -6.48
C ALA A 10 13.94 -6.59 -7.41
N ASP A 11 15.07 -7.18 -7.02
CA ASP A 11 15.73 -8.23 -7.81
C ASP A 11 15.08 -9.62 -7.66
N ILE A 12 14.36 -9.87 -6.55
CA ILE A 12 13.91 -11.23 -6.18
C ILE A 12 12.39 -11.37 -6.01
N CYS A 13 11.64 -10.27 -6.06
CA CYS A 13 10.19 -10.27 -5.84
C CYS A 13 9.47 -9.38 -6.86
N ASN A 14 8.32 -9.87 -7.35
CA ASN A 14 7.44 -9.06 -8.20
C ASN A 14 6.68 -7.97 -7.42
N LEU A 15 6.46 -8.19 -6.13
CA LEU A 15 5.83 -7.26 -5.20
C LEU A 15 6.16 -7.65 -3.76
N TRP A 16 6.01 -6.72 -2.81
CA TRP A 16 6.23 -6.98 -1.38
C TRP A 16 5.26 -6.20 -0.49
N ARG A 17 4.70 -6.89 0.51
CA ARG A 17 3.91 -6.26 1.59
C ARG A 17 4.82 -5.49 2.53
N ASN A 18 4.69 -4.15 2.58
CA ASN A 18 5.58 -3.29 3.35
C ASN A 18 5.17 -3.11 4.82
N TYR A 19 3.87 -3.23 5.10
CA TYR A 19 3.28 -2.79 6.36
C TYR A 19 2.22 -3.78 6.88
N ALA A 20 1.60 -3.46 8.01
CA ALA A 20 0.62 -4.29 8.70
C ALA A 20 -0.57 -4.69 7.80
N ASP A 21 -1.22 -5.80 8.17
CA ASP A 21 -2.39 -6.31 7.46
C ASP A 21 -3.57 -5.35 7.53
N ILE A 22 -4.22 -5.18 6.38
CA ILE A 22 -5.45 -4.41 6.28
C ILE A 22 -6.59 -5.17 6.96
N GLN A 23 -7.40 -4.42 7.70
CA GLN A 23 -8.60 -4.92 8.36
C GLN A 23 -9.79 -4.11 7.84
N ASP A 24 -10.98 -4.71 7.84
CA ASP A 24 -12.20 -4.12 7.28
C ASP A 24 -12.69 -2.90 8.10
N SER A 25 -11.97 -1.78 7.99
CA SER A 25 -12.23 -0.51 8.68
C SER A 25 -11.49 0.65 8.01
N TRP A 26 -12.11 1.83 8.03
CA TRP A 26 -11.46 3.04 7.53
C TRP A 26 -10.19 3.41 8.31
N GLN A 27 -10.14 3.11 9.61
CA GLN A 27 -8.96 3.37 10.43
C GLN A 27 -7.74 2.56 9.94
N SER A 28 -7.95 1.31 9.50
CA SER A 28 -6.88 0.49 8.92
C SER A 28 -6.37 1.10 7.61
N VAL A 29 -7.27 1.47 6.70
CA VAL A 29 -6.93 2.18 5.44
C VAL A 29 -6.08 3.42 5.71
N LEU A 30 -6.52 4.29 6.63
CA LEU A 30 -5.79 5.51 6.99
C LEU A 30 -4.42 5.21 7.62
N SER A 31 -4.32 4.16 8.44
CA SER A 31 -3.05 3.78 9.07
C SER A 31 -2.00 3.32 8.05
N ILE A 32 -2.42 2.58 7.03
CA ILE A 32 -1.57 2.14 5.91
C ILE A 32 -1.15 3.37 5.10
N LEU A 33 -2.12 4.19 4.67
CA LEU A 33 -1.84 5.41 3.89
C LEU A 33 -0.87 6.35 4.60
N ASN A 34 -1.11 6.63 5.88
CA ASN A 34 -0.24 7.50 6.68
C ASN A 34 1.18 6.93 6.78
N TRP A 35 1.34 5.62 6.90
CA TRP A 35 2.66 5.01 6.93
C TRP A 35 3.37 5.07 5.57
N PHE A 36 2.66 4.83 4.46
CA PHE A 36 3.19 4.93 3.10
C PHE A 36 3.63 6.36 2.78
N VAL A 37 2.78 7.36 3.05
CA VAL A 37 3.11 8.78 2.84
C VAL A 37 4.31 9.21 3.69
N LYS A 38 4.34 8.81 4.98
CA LYS A 38 5.45 9.13 5.88
C LYS A 38 6.81 8.61 5.39
N HIS A 39 6.83 7.54 4.58
CA HIS A 39 8.06 6.92 4.07
C HIS A 39 8.16 6.98 2.54
N GLN A 40 7.39 7.84 1.88
CA GLN A 40 7.31 7.88 0.42
C GLN A 40 8.66 8.15 -0.25
N ASP A 41 9.53 8.93 0.38
CA ASP A 41 10.86 9.24 -0.18
C ASP A 41 11.76 8.00 -0.29
N ILE A 42 11.44 6.94 0.47
CA ILE A 42 12.09 5.63 0.41
C ILE A 42 11.32 4.68 -0.50
N LEU A 43 9.98 4.68 -0.42
CA LEU A 43 9.13 3.69 -1.08
C LEU A 43 8.82 4.00 -2.55
N GLN A 44 8.62 5.28 -2.88
CA GLN A 44 8.24 5.70 -4.23
C GLN A 44 9.31 5.35 -5.27
N PRO A 45 10.63 5.56 -5.03
CA PRO A 45 11.65 5.27 -6.04
C PRO A 45 11.87 3.76 -6.31
N VAL A 46 11.39 2.88 -5.43
CA VAL A 46 11.65 1.43 -5.53
C VAL A 46 10.50 0.66 -6.20
N ALA A 47 9.37 1.32 -6.47
CA ALA A 47 8.28 0.74 -7.26
C ALA A 47 8.49 0.97 -8.76
N GLY A 48 8.23 -0.05 -9.57
CA GLY A 48 8.32 0.02 -11.02
C GLY A 48 7.88 -1.28 -11.70
N PRO A 49 7.90 -1.33 -13.05
CA PRO A 49 7.52 -2.53 -13.80
C PRO A 49 8.26 -3.78 -13.32
N GLY A 50 7.51 -4.74 -12.78
CA GLY A 50 8.05 -6.01 -12.28
C GLY A 50 8.45 -6.01 -10.81
N HIS A 51 8.25 -4.93 -10.06
CA HIS A 51 8.56 -4.84 -8.63
C HIS A 51 7.74 -3.74 -7.93
N TRP A 52 6.68 -4.12 -7.21
CA TRP A 52 5.70 -3.17 -6.65
C TRP A 52 5.66 -3.16 -5.11
N ASN A 53 5.39 -2.00 -4.52
CA ASN A 53 5.01 -1.94 -3.10
C ASN A 53 3.56 -2.38 -2.96
N ASP A 54 3.27 -3.23 -1.99
CA ASP A 54 1.93 -3.76 -1.74
C ASP A 54 1.37 -3.17 -0.42
N PRO A 55 0.42 -2.20 -0.50
CA PRO A 55 -0.31 -1.66 0.65
C PRO A 55 -1.47 -2.56 1.13
N ASP A 56 -1.50 -3.81 0.68
CA ASP A 56 -2.52 -4.83 0.96
C ASP A 56 -3.84 -4.66 0.20
N MET A 57 -4.74 -5.62 0.40
CA MET A 57 -5.97 -5.83 -0.37
C MET A 57 -6.95 -4.65 -0.41
N LEU A 58 -7.77 -4.59 -1.47
CA LEU A 58 -8.94 -3.73 -1.53
C LEU A 58 -10.06 -4.25 -0.60
N LEU A 59 -10.70 -3.35 0.16
CA LEU A 59 -11.84 -3.65 1.03
C LEU A 59 -13.20 -3.36 0.37
N ILE A 60 -13.19 -2.89 -0.88
CA ILE A 60 -14.37 -2.50 -1.63
C ILE A 60 -15.31 -3.70 -1.76
N GLY A 61 -16.57 -3.53 -1.33
CA GLY A 61 -17.59 -4.58 -1.34
C GLY A 61 -17.78 -5.30 0.00
N ASN A 62 -16.96 -5.01 1.02
CA ASN A 62 -17.12 -5.54 2.37
C ASN A 62 -17.97 -4.61 3.27
N PHE A 63 -17.80 -4.66 4.59
CA PHE A 63 -18.72 -4.05 5.56
C PHE A 63 -18.17 -2.80 6.24
N GLY A 64 -16.85 -2.61 6.27
CA GLY A 64 -16.17 -1.60 7.07
C GLY A 64 -15.97 -0.24 6.39
N LEU A 65 -16.27 -0.13 5.09
CA LEU A 65 -16.13 1.10 4.32
C LEU A 65 -17.49 1.64 3.85
N SER A 66 -17.69 2.96 3.99
CA SER A 66 -18.76 3.67 3.29
C SER A 66 -18.48 3.75 1.79
N LEU A 67 -19.49 4.10 0.98
CA LEU A 67 -19.32 4.28 -0.47
C LEU A 67 -18.18 5.25 -0.83
N GLU A 68 -18.09 6.37 -0.11
CA GLU A 68 -17.05 7.37 -0.33
C GLU A 68 -15.66 6.85 0.07
N GLN A 69 -15.58 6.05 1.13
CA GLN A 69 -14.33 5.43 1.57
C GLN A 69 -13.87 4.33 0.59
N SER A 70 -14.80 3.55 0.04
CA SER A 70 -14.49 2.56 -1.01
C SER A 70 -13.93 3.24 -2.27
N ARG A 71 -14.57 4.33 -2.73
CA ARG A 71 -14.07 5.14 -3.85
C ARG A 71 -12.71 5.75 -3.55
N ALA A 72 -12.52 6.26 -2.34
CA ALA A 72 -11.25 6.82 -1.90
C ALA A 72 -10.14 5.76 -1.87
N GLN A 73 -10.40 4.55 -1.34
CA GLN A 73 -9.41 3.47 -1.36
C GLN A 73 -9.00 3.12 -2.79
N MET A 74 -9.97 2.97 -3.70
CA MET A 74 -9.66 2.70 -5.12
C MET A 74 -8.75 3.77 -5.72
N ALA A 75 -9.11 5.04 -5.54
CA ALA A 75 -8.36 6.16 -6.09
C ALA A 75 -6.93 6.24 -5.52
N LEU A 76 -6.79 6.00 -4.21
CA LEU A 76 -5.52 6.09 -3.51
C LEU A 76 -4.59 4.90 -3.82
N TRP A 77 -5.11 3.67 -3.92
CA TRP A 77 -4.31 2.52 -4.32
C TRP A 77 -3.84 2.68 -5.77
N THR A 78 -4.71 3.21 -6.65
CA THR A 78 -4.37 3.48 -8.04
C THR A 78 -3.22 4.47 -8.18
N VAL A 79 -3.25 5.61 -7.46
CA VAL A 79 -2.17 6.61 -7.55
C VAL A 79 -0.86 6.13 -6.91
N LEU A 80 -0.92 5.13 -6.02
CA LEU A 80 0.26 4.49 -5.43
C LEU A 80 0.88 3.38 -6.30
N ALA A 81 0.26 3.06 -7.45
CA ALA A 81 0.62 1.93 -8.30
C ALA A 81 0.60 0.57 -7.56
N ALA A 82 -0.47 0.36 -6.78
CA ALA A 82 -0.79 -0.89 -6.08
C ALA A 82 -1.63 -1.85 -6.93
#